data_AF-A0AAN0M4X2-F1
#
_entry.id   AF-A0AAN0M4X2-F1
#
_cell.length_a   1.000
_cell.length_b   1.000
_cell.length_c   1.000
_cell.angle_alpha   90.00
_cell.angle_beta   90.00
_cell.angle_gamma   90.00
#
_symmetry.space_group_name_H-M   'P 1'
#
loop_
_entity.id
_entity.type
_entity.pdbx_description
1 polymer ?
#
loop_
_entity_poly.entity_id
_entity_poly.type
_entity_poly.pdbx_seq_one_letter_code
_entity_poly.pdbx_strand_id
1 'polypeptide(L)'
;MLFEVYIAKPFASISQGPTLILIITILVPILWFFGLHGANLLAPVMSPIYGNLQNHNLQAYAQGVRDVGFDPLGQNTLAYWVSGSWDAYVWHGGSGATLPLILAILLFSKLRDQKEVARLSLAPGIFMINEPVLFGIPIVLNPIYIIPFVLNQPVLAMIGYYASISDSLVLSLTRFLGQRLQY
;
A
#
# COMPACT_ATOMS: atom_id res chain seq x y z
N MET A 1 19.91 -21.10 -6.87
CA MET A 1 19.87 -20.76 -8.31
C MET A 1 18.56 -21.17 -9.00
N LEU A 2 18.14 -22.44 -9.05
CA LEU A 2 16.94 -22.83 -9.81
C LEU A 2 15.62 -22.20 -9.28
N PHE A 3 15.39 -22.25 -7.96
CA PHE A 3 14.19 -21.64 -7.36
C PHE A 3 14.10 -20.13 -7.63
N GLU A 4 15.23 -19.43 -7.50
CA GLU A 4 15.28 -17.99 -7.70
C GLU A 4 14.95 -17.59 -9.15
N VAL A 5 15.54 -18.30 -10.11
CA VAL A 5 15.36 -18.03 -11.54
C VAL A 5 13.96 -18.40 -12.01
N TYR A 6 13.43 -19.57 -11.61
CA TYR A 6 12.19 -20.11 -12.17
C TYR A 6 10.94 -19.82 -11.34
N ILE A 7 11.08 -19.49 -10.06
CA ILE A 7 9.95 -19.22 -9.16
C ILE A 7 10.00 -17.78 -8.67
N ALA A 8 11.06 -17.38 -7.94
CA ALA A 8 11.06 -16.07 -7.28
C ALA A 8 10.99 -14.90 -8.26
N LYS A 9 11.83 -14.89 -9.32
CA LYS A 9 11.89 -13.78 -10.29
C LYS A 9 10.58 -13.59 -11.07
N PRO A 10 9.98 -14.61 -11.71
CA PRO A 10 8.71 -14.44 -12.41
C PRO A 10 7.58 -13.94 -11.49
N PHE A 11 7.46 -14.49 -10.29
CA PHE A 11 6.46 -14.05 -9.32
C PHE A 11 6.71 -12.61 -8.83
N ALA A 12 7.97 -12.24 -8.59
CA ALA A 12 8.35 -10.89 -8.25
C ALA A 12 7.98 -9.90 -9.37
N SER A 13 8.30 -10.22 -10.63
CA SER A 13 7.95 -9.37 -11.77
C SER A 13 6.44 -9.19 -11.92
N ILE A 14 5.65 -10.26 -11.77
CA ILE A 14 4.17 -10.18 -11.80
C ILE A 14 3.65 -9.29 -10.68
N SER A 15 4.26 -9.35 -9.49
CA SER A 15 3.85 -8.54 -8.34
C SER A 15 4.08 -7.04 -8.52
N GLN A 16 4.97 -6.65 -9.42
CA GLN A 16 5.22 -5.25 -9.73
C GLN A 16 4.17 -4.66 -10.66
N GLY A 17 3.22 -5.45 -11.18
CA GLY A 17 2.10 -4.95 -11.97
C GLY A 17 0.98 -4.38 -11.10
N PRO A 18 0.25 -3.35 -11.57
CA PRO A 18 -0.84 -2.73 -10.81
C PRO A 18 -2.00 -3.70 -10.54
N THR A 19 -2.17 -4.73 -11.39
CA THR A 19 -3.25 -5.71 -11.26
C THR A 19 -3.23 -6.47 -9.94
N LEU A 20 -2.06 -6.99 -9.52
CA LEU A 20 -1.98 -7.74 -8.27
C LEU A 20 -2.19 -6.82 -7.06
N ILE A 21 -1.67 -5.59 -7.15
CA ILE A 21 -1.84 -4.57 -6.12
C ILE A 21 -3.33 -4.25 -5.95
N LEU A 22 -4.04 -4.02 -7.06
CA LEU A 22 -5.49 -3.79 -7.06
C LEU A 22 -6.26 -4.95 -6.43
N ILE A 23 -5.97 -6.19 -6.83
CA ILE A 23 -6.63 -7.38 -6.27
C ILE A 23 -6.47 -7.42 -4.75
N ILE A 24 -5.26 -7.20 -4.22
CA ILE A 24 -5.00 -7.18 -2.79
C ILE A 24 -5.78 -6.05 -2.10
N THR A 25 -5.72 -4.82 -2.63
CA THR A 25 -6.41 -3.66 -2.04
C THR A 25 -7.93 -3.73 -2.09
N ILE A 26 -8.51 -4.53 -2.98
CA ILE A 26 -9.95 -4.80 -3.00
C ILE A 26 -10.29 -5.93 -2.03
N LEU A 27 -9.46 -6.96 -1.95
CA LEU A 27 -9.73 -8.15 -1.14
C LEU A 27 -9.61 -7.86 0.37
N VAL A 28 -8.62 -7.07 0.80
CA VAL A 28 -8.45 -6.69 2.22
C VAL A 28 -9.72 -6.07 2.82
N PRO A 29 -10.32 -5.00 2.26
CA PRO A 29 -11.50 -4.37 2.82
C PRO A 29 -12.76 -5.24 2.65
N ILE A 30 -12.84 -6.10 1.62
CA ILE A 30 -13.92 -7.10 1.51
C ILE A 30 -13.86 -8.10 2.67
N LEU A 31 -12.67 -8.59 3.03
CA LEU A 31 -12.52 -9.49 4.18
C LEU A 31 -12.93 -8.78 5.48
N TRP A 32 -12.53 -7.52 5.65
CA TRP A 32 -12.94 -6.71 6.79
C TRP A 32 -14.43 -6.41 6.83
N PHE A 33 -15.10 -6.28 5.67
CA PHE A 33 -16.55 -6.15 5.62
C PHE A 33 -17.25 -7.36 6.28
N PHE A 34 -16.69 -8.56 6.17
CA PHE A 34 -17.17 -9.77 6.86
C PHE A 34 -16.58 -9.95 8.28
N GLY A 35 -15.86 -8.96 8.81
CA GLY A 35 -15.23 -9.03 10.14
C GLY A 35 -13.95 -9.87 10.19
N LEU A 36 -13.42 -10.30 9.04
CA LEU A 36 -12.13 -11.00 8.96
C LEU A 36 -11.00 -9.99 8.84
N HIS A 37 -9.92 -10.20 9.59
CA HIS A 37 -8.78 -9.30 9.55
C HIS A 37 -7.98 -9.45 8.23
N GLY A 38 -8.40 -8.72 7.19
CA GLY A 38 -7.94 -8.93 5.81
C GLY A 38 -6.42 -8.85 5.62
N ALA A 39 -5.77 -7.86 6.23
CA ALA A 39 -4.30 -7.72 6.15
C ALA A 39 -3.56 -8.93 6.73
N ASN A 40 -3.96 -9.40 7.92
CA ASN A 40 -3.37 -10.59 8.56
C ASN A 40 -3.65 -11.87 7.77
N LEU A 41 -4.84 -12.00 7.17
CA LEU A 41 -5.18 -13.17 6.37
C LEU A 41 -4.36 -13.27 5.09
N LEU A 42 -4.04 -12.13 4.46
CA LEU A 42 -3.23 -12.08 3.24
C LEU A 42 -1.73 -12.00 3.49
N ALA A 43 -1.28 -11.69 4.71
CA ALA A 43 0.13 -11.55 5.07
C ALA A 43 1.01 -12.76 4.67
N PRO A 44 0.59 -14.03 4.82
CA PRO A 44 1.40 -15.19 4.39
C PRO A 44 1.65 -15.23 2.88
N VAL A 45 0.77 -14.65 2.08
CA VAL A 45 0.90 -14.56 0.62
C VAL A 45 1.74 -13.33 0.24
N MET A 46 1.53 -12.22 0.93
CA MET A 46 2.19 -10.94 0.62
C MET A 46 3.66 -10.90 1.08
N SER A 47 3.96 -11.41 2.26
CA SER A 47 5.28 -11.28 2.89
C SER A 47 6.41 -11.92 2.09
N PRO A 48 6.28 -13.16 1.55
CA PRO A 48 7.32 -13.76 0.72
C PRO A 48 7.61 -13.02 -0.58
N ILE A 49 6.67 -12.18 -1.04
CA ILE A 49 6.81 -11.40 -2.26
C ILE A 49 7.37 -10.02 -1.91
N TYR A 50 6.54 -9.18 -1.27
CA TYR A 50 6.85 -7.77 -1.05
C TYR A 50 7.86 -7.56 0.07
N GLY A 51 7.99 -8.49 1.02
CA GLY A 51 8.98 -8.44 2.09
C GLY A 51 10.39 -8.74 1.56
N ASN A 52 10.51 -9.72 0.68
CA ASN A 52 11.79 -10.00 0.01
C ASN A 52 12.21 -8.84 -0.89
N LEU A 53 11.27 -8.23 -1.62
CA LEU A 53 11.53 -7.04 -2.42
C LEU A 53 11.92 -5.82 -1.57
N GLN A 54 11.31 -5.64 -0.41
CA GLN A 54 11.71 -4.61 0.55
C GLN A 54 13.17 -4.80 0.98
N ASN A 55 13.56 -6.02 1.35
CA ASN A 55 14.93 -6.33 1.77
C ASN A 55 15.93 -6.12 0.63
N HIS A 56 15.59 -6.55 -0.60
CA HIS A 56 16.39 -6.30 -1.78
C HIS A 56 16.60 -4.80 -2.02
N ASN A 57 15.52 -4.00 -1.97
CA ASN A 57 15.60 -2.56 -2.13
C ASN A 57 16.49 -1.90 -1.07
N LEU A 58 16.39 -2.32 0.19
CA LEU A 58 17.24 -1.79 1.26
C LEU A 58 18.72 -2.07 1.01
N GLN A 59 19.06 -3.29 0.57
CA GLN A 59 20.44 -3.68 0.27
C GLN A 59 21.00 -2.94 -0.94
N ALA A 60 20.24 -2.92 -2.05
CA ALA A 60 20.63 -2.21 -3.26
C ALA A 60 20.77 -0.70 -2.99
N TYR A 61 19.86 -0.11 -2.22
CA TYR A 61 19.95 1.29 -1.83
C TYR A 61 21.19 1.58 -0.97
N ALA A 62 21.55 0.70 -0.05
CA ALA A 62 22.78 0.83 0.73
C ALA A 62 24.05 0.79 -0.15
N GLN A 63 24.00 0.11 -1.29
CA GLN A 63 25.08 0.04 -2.29
C GLN A 63 25.09 1.21 -3.28
N GLY A 64 24.21 2.20 -3.11
CA GLY A 64 24.13 3.36 -3.98
C GLY A 64 23.22 3.18 -5.20
N VAL A 65 22.52 2.06 -5.33
CA VAL A 65 21.50 1.86 -6.37
C VAL A 65 20.34 2.82 -6.11
N ARG A 66 19.92 3.51 -7.16
CA ARG A 66 18.85 4.52 -7.10
C ARG A 66 17.86 4.40 -8.26
N ASP A 67 18.19 3.61 -9.27
CA ASP A 67 17.30 3.38 -10.40
C ASP A 67 16.19 2.44 -9.96
N VAL A 68 14.95 2.74 -10.34
CA VAL A 68 13.77 1.90 -10.05
C VAL A 68 13.30 1.32 -11.38
N GLY A 69 12.96 0.04 -11.40
CA GLY A 69 12.74 -0.69 -12.64
C GLY A 69 11.84 -1.92 -12.51
N PHE A 70 11.42 -2.45 -13.67
CA PHE A 70 10.61 -3.68 -13.77
C PHE A 70 11.43 -4.98 -13.60
N ASP A 71 12.73 -4.88 -13.32
CA ASP A 71 13.56 -5.99 -12.82
C ASP A 71 13.72 -5.84 -11.29
N PRO A 72 12.74 -6.27 -10.49
CA PRO A 72 12.69 -5.95 -9.06
C PRO A 72 13.70 -6.73 -8.22
N LEU A 73 14.39 -7.73 -8.81
CA LEU A 73 15.47 -8.49 -8.19
C LEU A 73 16.79 -8.33 -8.98
N GLY A 74 16.86 -7.32 -9.85
CA GLY A 74 18.06 -6.94 -10.58
C GLY A 74 19.09 -6.30 -9.65
N GLN A 75 20.38 -6.43 -9.99
CA GLN A 75 21.48 -5.91 -9.16
C GLN A 75 21.53 -4.37 -9.12
N ASN A 76 20.99 -3.70 -10.15
CA ASN A 76 21.10 -2.25 -10.34
C ASN A 76 19.72 -1.56 -10.35
N THR A 77 18.69 -2.21 -9.83
CA THR A 77 17.33 -1.68 -9.86
C THR A 77 16.60 -1.95 -8.55
N LEU A 78 15.79 -0.98 -8.15
CA LEU A 78 14.85 -1.07 -7.05
C LEU A 78 13.47 -1.47 -7.59
N ALA A 79 12.74 -2.28 -6.84
CA ALA A 79 11.33 -2.57 -7.07
C ALA A 79 10.46 -1.32 -6.82
N TYR A 80 9.42 -1.12 -7.64
CA TYR A 80 8.46 -0.02 -7.50
C TYR A 80 7.57 -0.14 -6.26
N TRP A 81 7.21 -1.38 -5.93
CA TRP A 81 6.25 -1.68 -4.87
C TRP A 81 6.80 -2.77 -3.96
N VAL A 82 6.88 -2.45 -2.67
CA VAL A 82 7.46 -3.26 -1.59
C VAL A 82 6.54 -3.25 -0.37
N SER A 83 6.88 -4.00 0.69
CA SER A 83 6.03 -4.04 1.89
C SER A 83 5.74 -2.65 2.48
N GLY A 84 6.74 -1.75 2.53
CA GLY A 84 6.54 -0.40 3.05
C GLY A 84 5.61 0.47 2.19
N SER A 85 5.37 0.12 0.92
CA SER A 85 4.44 0.85 0.05
C SER A 85 2.99 0.75 0.53
N TRP A 86 2.60 -0.37 1.16
CA TRP A 86 1.26 -0.53 1.74
C TRP A 86 1.02 0.46 2.88
N ASP A 87 1.98 0.57 3.80
CA ASP A 87 1.92 1.49 4.93
C ASP A 87 2.00 2.96 4.47
N ALA A 88 2.86 3.23 3.49
CA ALA A 88 3.11 4.58 3.00
C ALA A 88 1.96 5.18 2.17
N TYR A 89 1.20 4.35 1.46
CA TYR A 89 0.21 4.85 0.50
C TYR A 89 -1.22 4.33 0.74
N VAL A 90 -1.42 3.17 1.38
CA VAL A 90 -2.71 2.45 1.33
C VAL A 90 -3.37 2.34 2.70
N TRP A 91 -2.61 2.07 3.76
CA TRP A 91 -3.16 1.74 5.08
C TRP A 91 -3.26 2.95 6.02
N HIS A 92 -3.56 4.13 5.46
CA HIS A 92 -3.68 5.37 6.22
C HIS A 92 -4.83 5.35 7.23
N GLY A 93 -4.51 5.15 8.49
CA GLY A 93 -5.50 4.96 9.52
C GLY A 93 -5.89 3.53 9.78
N GLY A 94 -5.25 2.54 9.15
CA GLY A 94 -5.51 1.10 9.25
C GLY A 94 -6.05 0.47 7.96
N SER A 95 -6.56 -0.76 8.08
CA SER A 95 -7.10 -1.55 6.96
C SER A 95 -8.42 -0.96 6.44
N GLY A 96 -8.37 -0.13 5.41
CA GLY A 96 -9.51 0.59 4.82
C GLY A 96 -9.27 2.08 4.62
N ALA A 97 -8.07 2.57 4.98
CA ALA A 97 -7.72 3.98 4.95
C ALA A 97 -8.73 4.86 5.70
N THR A 98 -8.94 4.55 6.99
CA THR A 98 -10.02 5.11 7.81
C THR A 98 -9.69 6.43 8.50
N LEU A 99 -8.44 6.91 8.47
CA LEU A 99 -8.07 8.18 9.10
C LEU A 99 -8.80 9.38 8.46
N PRO A 100 -8.88 9.51 7.11
CA PRO A 100 -9.71 10.53 6.47
C PRO A 100 -11.19 10.46 6.88
N LEU A 101 -11.74 9.27 7.10
CA LEU A 101 -13.11 9.10 7.58
C LEU A 101 -13.28 9.61 9.02
N ILE A 102 -12.35 9.28 9.91
CA ILE A 102 -12.33 9.80 11.29
C ILE A 102 -12.32 11.33 11.26
N LEU A 103 -11.44 11.94 10.47
CA LEU A 103 -11.36 13.39 10.33
C LEU A 103 -12.64 13.98 9.76
N ALA A 104 -13.22 13.37 8.73
CA ALA A 104 -14.48 13.82 8.14
C ALA A 104 -15.64 13.82 9.16
N ILE A 105 -15.72 12.81 10.02
CA ILE A 105 -16.75 12.73 11.06
C ILE A 105 -16.54 13.80 12.13
N LEU A 106 -15.30 14.03 12.56
CA LEU A 106 -14.97 15.06 13.54
C LEU A 106 -15.32 16.47 13.03
N LEU A 107 -15.03 16.75 11.77
CA LEU A 107 -15.23 18.06 11.15
C LEU A 107 -16.69 18.32 10.73
N PHE A 108 -17.37 17.32 10.16
CA PHE A 108 -18.64 17.54 9.45
C PHE A 108 -19.86 16.84 10.05
N SER A 109 -19.69 15.77 10.84
CA SER A 109 -20.85 15.05 11.39
C SER A 109 -21.64 15.94 12.35
N LYS A 110 -22.94 15.68 12.49
CA LYS A 110 -23.81 16.28 13.52
C LYS A 110 -24.21 15.26 14.60
N LEU A 111 -23.90 13.98 14.37
CA LEU A 111 -24.29 12.88 15.26
C LEU A 111 -23.27 12.77 16.40
N ARG A 112 -23.77 12.91 17.64
CA ARG A 112 -22.93 12.88 18.85
C ARG A 112 -22.20 11.55 19.00
N ASP A 113 -22.92 10.44 18.84
CA ASP A 113 -22.35 9.10 19.06
C ASP A 113 -21.22 8.79 18.09
N GLN A 114 -21.39 9.14 16.80
CA GLN A 114 -20.34 8.98 15.80
C GLN A 114 -19.11 9.86 16.09
N LYS A 115 -19.32 11.08 16.58
CA LYS A 115 -18.22 11.96 16.99
C LYS A 115 -17.44 11.40 18.17
N GLU A 116 -18.12 10.84 19.18
CA GLU A 116 -17.43 10.25 20.32
C GLU A 116 -16.60 9.05 19.90
N VAL A 117 -17.14 8.16 19.05
CA VAL A 117 -16.36 7.06 18.49
C VAL A 117 -15.17 7.57 17.70
N ALA A 118 -15.36 8.57 16.83
CA ALA A 118 -14.27 9.15 16.05
C ALA A 118 -13.18 9.80 16.92
N ARG A 119 -13.54 10.46 18.04
CA ARG A 119 -12.57 11.02 19.00
C ARG A 119 -11.74 9.93 19.67
N LEU A 120 -12.40 8.87 20.14
CA LEU A 120 -11.74 7.71 20.74
C LEU A 120 -10.87 6.96 19.73
N SER A 121 -11.28 6.97 18.45
CA SER A 121 -10.57 6.29 17.36
C SER A 121 -9.42 7.11 16.78
N LEU A 122 -9.33 8.41 17.04
CA LEU A 122 -8.33 9.28 16.42
C LEU A 122 -6.90 8.88 16.80
N ALA A 123 -6.64 8.71 18.10
CA ALA A 123 -5.33 8.28 18.59
C ALA A 123 -4.89 6.92 17.99
N PRO A 124 -5.68 5.82 18.10
CA PRO A 124 -5.31 4.56 17.47
C PRO A 124 -5.22 4.69 15.93
N GLY A 125 -6.08 5.48 15.30
CA GLY A 125 -6.04 5.74 13.86
C GLY A 125 -4.72 6.37 13.40
N ILE A 126 -4.12 7.29 14.17
CA ILE A 126 -2.80 7.85 13.84
C ILE A 126 -1.72 6.75 13.83
N PHE A 127 -1.87 5.73 14.68
CA PHE A 127 -0.99 4.56 14.74
C PHE A 127 -1.47 3.39 13.86
N MET A 128 -2.31 3.67 12.86
CA MET A 128 -2.80 2.68 11.89
C MET A 128 -3.65 1.54 12.49
N ILE A 129 -4.28 1.78 13.64
CA ILE A 129 -5.21 0.86 14.31
C ILE A 129 -6.64 1.36 14.07
N ASN A 130 -7.51 0.53 13.48
CA ASN A 130 -8.83 0.96 13.01
C ASN A 130 -10.03 0.16 13.52
N GLU A 131 -9.82 -0.84 14.34
CA GLU A 131 -10.88 -1.61 14.98
C GLU A 131 -11.88 -0.72 15.74
N PRO A 132 -11.45 0.32 16.50
CA PRO A 132 -12.39 1.19 17.19
C PRO A 132 -13.38 1.89 16.23
N VAL A 133 -12.94 2.30 15.04
CA VAL A 133 -13.82 2.94 14.06
C VAL A 133 -14.60 1.92 13.24
N LEU A 134 -14.03 0.77 12.89
CA LEU A 134 -14.69 -0.29 12.12
C LEU A 134 -15.88 -0.91 12.85
N PHE A 135 -15.74 -1.11 14.16
CA PHE A 135 -16.77 -1.71 15.00
C PHE A 135 -17.61 -0.66 15.72
N GLY A 136 -17.02 0.46 16.14
CA GLY A 136 -17.74 1.51 16.86
C GLY A 136 -18.63 2.36 15.94
N ILE A 137 -18.20 2.57 14.69
CA ILE A 137 -19.07 3.03 13.62
C ILE A 137 -19.29 1.75 12.80
N PRO A 138 -20.49 1.15 12.79
CA PRO A 138 -20.69 -0.17 12.22
C PRO A 138 -20.44 -0.12 10.70
N ILE A 139 -19.18 -0.23 10.29
CA ILE A 139 -18.70 -0.29 8.90
C ILE A 139 -18.72 -1.76 8.48
N VAL A 140 -18.28 -2.63 9.39
CA VAL A 140 -18.40 -4.08 9.25
C VAL A 140 -19.87 -4.45 9.04
N LEU A 141 -20.13 -5.27 8.02
CA LEU A 141 -21.45 -5.73 7.59
C LEU A 141 -22.46 -4.62 7.24
N ASN A 142 -22.02 -3.37 7.06
CA ASN A 142 -22.91 -2.27 6.70
C ASN A 142 -22.87 -1.95 5.19
N PRO A 143 -23.97 -2.18 4.46
CA PRO A 143 -24.00 -2.01 3.01
C PRO A 143 -23.89 -0.55 2.56
N ILE A 144 -24.07 0.43 3.45
CA ILE A 144 -23.87 1.85 3.13
C ILE A 144 -22.38 2.17 3.06
N TYR A 145 -21.59 1.62 3.99
CA TYR A 145 -20.16 1.92 4.07
C TYR A 145 -19.30 1.03 3.18
N ILE A 146 -19.78 -0.12 2.71
CA ILE A 146 -18.98 -1.08 1.93
C ILE A 146 -18.37 -0.44 0.67
N ILE A 147 -19.13 0.38 -0.07
CA ILE A 147 -18.68 0.98 -1.31
C ILE A 147 -17.49 1.92 -1.08
N PRO A 148 -17.60 2.98 -0.25
CA PRO A 148 -16.46 3.87 0.01
C PRO A 148 -15.31 3.13 0.69
N PHE A 149 -15.59 2.16 1.56
CA PHE A 149 -14.57 1.39 2.27
C PHE A 149 -13.72 0.51 1.33
N VAL A 150 -14.36 -0.15 0.36
CA VAL A 150 -13.67 -1.02 -0.61
C VAL A 150 -12.97 -0.23 -1.70
N LEU A 151 -13.52 0.91 -2.15
CA LEU A 151 -12.96 1.67 -3.27
C LEU A 151 -11.81 2.61 -2.88
N ASN A 152 -11.74 3.04 -1.62
CA ASN A 152 -10.72 3.99 -1.17
C ASN A 152 -9.29 3.44 -1.36
N GLN A 153 -9.03 2.21 -0.93
CA GLN A 153 -7.68 1.62 -0.97
C GLN A 153 -7.15 1.39 -2.39
N PRO A 154 -7.93 0.87 -3.35
CA PRO A 154 -7.52 0.79 -4.75
C PRO A 154 -7.14 2.14 -5.34
N VAL A 155 -7.91 3.19 -5.06
CA VAL A 155 -7.61 4.54 -5.57
C VAL A 155 -6.27 5.04 -5.02
N LEU A 156 -6.07 4.94 -3.70
CA LEU A 156 -4.82 5.34 -3.06
C LEU A 156 -3.62 4.52 -3.56
N ALA A 157 -3.80 3.21 -3.75
CA ALA A 157 -2.75 2.34 -4.27
C ALA A 157 -2.35 2.71 -5.70
N MET A 158 -3.31 3.01 -6.58
CA MET A 158 -3.00 3.44 -7.94
C MET A 158 -2.28 4.79 -7.98
N ILE A 159 -2.68 5.74 -7.13
CA ILE A 159 -1.99 7.03 -6.99
C ILE A 159 -0.55 6.79 -6.54
N GLY A 160 -0.34 6.03 -5.46
CA GLY A 160 1.00 5.73 -4.95
C GLY A 160 1.86 4.97 -5.96
N TYR A 161 1.29 3.99 -6.66
CA TYR A 161 1.99 3.18 -7.65
C TYR A 161 2.47 4.03 -8.84
N TYR A 162 1.60 4.86 -9.40
CA TYR A 162 1.99 5.73 -10.51
C TYR A 162 2.92 6.86 -10.07
N ALA A 163 2.82 7.34 -8.83
CA ALA A 163 3.79 8.28 -8.26
C ALA A 163 5.20 7.65 -8.19
N SER A 164 5.31 6.41 -7.72
CA SER A 164 6.58 5.67 -7.69
C SER A 164 7.19 5.48 -9.08
N ILE A 165 6.37 5.25 -10.11
CA ILE A 165 6.84 5.12 -11.50
C ILE A 165 7.21 6.48 -12.10
N SER A 166 6.44 7.54 -11.82
CA SER A 166 6.77 8.85 -12.39
C SER A 166 8.09 9.37 -11.85
N ASP A 167 8.34 9.21 -10.54
CA ASP A 167 9.59 9.65 -9.92
C ASP A 167 10.79 8.88 -10.50
N SER A 168 10.64 7.58 -10.75
CA SER A 168 11.69 6.79 -11.37
C SER A 168 11.98 7.21 -12.81
N LEU A 169 10.95 7.53 -13.59
CA LEU A 169 11.09 8.01 -14.96
C LEU A 169 11.81 9.36 -14.99
N VAL A 170 11.45 10.28 -14.09
CA VAL A 170 12.12 11.59 -13.96
C VAL A 170 13.60 11.40 -13.62
N LEU A 171 13.92 10.60 -12.59
CA LEU A 171 15.31 10.32 -12.19
C LEU A 171 16.14 9.72 -13.32
N SER A 172 15.56 8.78 -14.08
CA SER A 172 16.23 8.12 -15.21
C SER A 172 16.52 9.11 -16.35
N LEU A 173 15.56 9.97 -16.69
CA LEU A 173 15.71 10.99 -17.74
C LEU A 173 16.74 12.06 -17.35
N THR A 174 16.72 12.54 -16.11
CA THR A 174 17.70 13.53 -15.62
C THR A 174 19.13 13.00 -15.75
N ARG A 175 19.36 11.73 -15.44
CA ARG A 175 20.68 11.10 -15.57
C ARG A 175 21.12 10.92 -17.02
N PHE A 176 20.22 10.45 -17.89
CA PHE A 176 20.50 10.31 -19.31
C PHE A 176 20.91 11.66 -19.95
N LEU A 177 20.19 12.73 -19.63
CA LEU A 177 20.51 14.07 -20.10
C LEU A 177 21.80 14.60 -19.48
N GLY A 178 22.03 14.38 -18.19
CA GLY A 178 23.26 14.76 -17.50
C GLY A 178 24.52 14.12 -18.08
N GLN A 179 24.45 12.85 -18.48
CA GLN A 179 25.56 12.15 -19.15
C GLN A 179 25.87 12.69 -20.56
N ARG A 180 24.86 13.23 -21.28
CA ARG A 180 25.06 13.81 -22.61
C ARG A 180 25.65 15.22 -22.59
N LEU A 181 25.52 15.95 -21.47
CA LEU A 181 26.06 17.30 -21.30
C LEU A 181 27.52 17.32 -20.82
N GLN A 182 28.12 16.16 -20.55
CA GLN A 182 29.54 16.02 -20.19
C GLN A 182 30.46 15.71 -21.40
N TYR A 183 29.98 15.94 -22.62
CA TYR A 183 30.77 15.88 -23.87
C TYR A 183 30.83 17.26 -24.53
#